data_AF-A0A2V8ULZ4-F1
#
_entry.id   AF-A0A2V8ULZ4-F1
#
_cell.length_a   1.000
_cell.length_b   1.000
_cell.length_c   1.000
_cell.angle_alpha   90.00
_cell.angle_beta   90.00
_cell.angle_gamma   90.00
#
_symmetry.space_group_name_H-M   'P 1'
#
loop_
_entity.id
_entity.type
_entity.pdbx_description
1 polymer ?
#
loop_
_entity_poly.entity_id
_entity_poly.type
_entity_poly.pdbx_seq_one_letter_code
_entity_poly.pdbx_strand_id
1 'polypeptide(L)'
;MHRLVIGVGVQTITGILAAALKLPRDSGVVISDILPGSPAEISGLKLNDVVLAVDGRPVDNLPMFMMGFLQRREGEDVHLQVLRGVQTVSFDVSAVEERHTTDRLVSLVDPEKNQIPQLGIIGVGIDQQTERMFPNLRGSYGVVVGARSDTPSGITTGLQTGDVIHEFNGSVTPTVEALRSVIARSKRGDPVALFVEREGKLLYVAF
;
A
#
# COMPACT_ATOMS: atom_id res chain seq x y z
N MET A 1 8.15 -10.62 4.83
CA MET A 1 9.51 -10.45 4.25
C MET A 1 9.70 -8.95 4.11
N HIS A 2 10.77 -8.38 4.67
CA HIS A 2 11.04 -6.95 4.54
C HIS A 2 11.65 -6.69 3.16
N ARG A 3 10.95 -5.94 2.30
CA ARG A 3 11.47 -5.51 1.00
C ARG A 3 11.99 -4.09 1.17
N LEU A 4 13.19 -3.79 0.71
CA LEU A 4 13.66 -2.41 0.67
C LEU A 4 13.25 -1.75 -0.63
N VAL A 5 12.88 -0.48 -0.55
CA VAL A 5 12.48 0.36 -1.67
C VAL A 5 13.09 1.74 -1.55
N ILE A 6 13.08 2.45 -2.67
CA ILE A 6 13.49 3.86 -2.75
C ILE A 6 12.32 4.78 -3.12
N GLY A 7 11.12 4.22 -3.30
CA GLY A 7 9.92 4.98 -3.68
C GLY A 7 9.81 5.32 -5.17
N VAL A 8 10.22 4.38 -6.03
CA VAL A 8 9.99 4.47 -7.49
C VAL A 8 9.05 3.38 -7.98
N GLY A 9 8.19 3.73 -8.93
CA GLY A 9 7.55 2.78 -9.82
C GLY A 9 8.40 2.60 -11.08
N VAL A 10 8.58 1.35 -11.51
CA VAL A 10 9.46 1.01 -12.63
C VAL A 10 8.79 0.06 -13.61
N GLN A 11 9.14 0.18 -14.89
CA GLN A 11 8.68 -0.72 -15.95
C GLN A 11 9.86 -1.20 -16.80
N THR A 12 9.81 -2.45 -17.26
CA THR A 12 10.78 -2.93 -18.26
C THR A 12 10.48 -2.24 -19.59
N ILE A 13 11.53 -1.75 -20.24
CA ILE A 13 11.41 -1.11 -21.55
C ILE A 13 11.07 -2.19 -22.59
N THR A 14 10.08 -1.88 -23.43
CA THR A 14 9.71 -2.65 -24.62
C THR A 14 9.91 -1.76 -25.85
N GLY A 15 10.03 -2.35 -27.05
CA GLY A 15 10.19 -1.57 -28.29
C GLY A 15 9.07 -0.54 -28.51
N ILE A 16 7.83 -0.88 -28.16
CA ILE A 16 6.69 0.05 -28.24
C ILE A 16 6.85 1.20 -27.24
N LEU A 17 7.22 0.90 -25.99
CA LEU A 17 7.38 1.90 -24.94
C LEU A 17 8.55 2.85 -25.24
N ALA A 18 9.68 2.31 -25.73
CA ALA A 18 10.83 3.10 -26.15
C ALA A 18 10.48 4.08 -27.26
N ALA A 19 9.74 3.63 -28.28
CA ALA A 19 9.28 4.49 -29.37
C ALA A 19 8.32 5.59 -28.87
N ALA A 20 7.37 5.24 -28.00
CA ALA A 20 6.38 6.18 -27.46
C ALA A 20 7.02 7.28 -26.61
N LEU A 21 7.99 6.93 -25.76
CA LEU A 21 8.70 7.85 -24.87
C LEU A 21 9.95 8.48 -25.51
N LYS A 22 10.23 8.16 -26.78
CA LYS A 22 11.44 8.57 -27.52
C LYS A 22 12.72 8.25 -26.75
N LEU A 23 12.74 7.09 -26.10
CA LEU A 23 13.92 6.61 -25.39
C LEU A 23 14.99 6.24 -26.41
N PRO A 24 16.27 6.50 -26.12
CA PRO A 24 17.38 6.18 -27.02
C PRO A 24 17.72 4.68 -27.05
N ARG A 25 16.96 3.83 -26.34
CA ARG A 25 17.15 2.37 -26.26
C ARG A 25 15.83 1.65 -26.00
N ASP A 26 15.81 0.38 -26.39
CA ASP A 26 14.65 -0.54 -26.35
C ASP A 26 14.75 -1.61 -25.24
N SER A 27 15.79 -1.57 -24.41
CA SER A 27 15.99 -2.42 -23.23
C SER A 27 16.32 -1.59 -21.98
N GLY A 28 16.21 -2.20 -20.81
CA GLY A 28 16.43 -1.56 -19.50
C GLY A 28 15.14 -1.36 -18.71
N VAL A 29 15.23 -0.52 -17.69
CA VAL A 29 14.12 -0.23 -16.78
C VAL A 29 13.88 1.27 -16.74
N VAL A 30 12.66 1.73 -17.03
CA VAL A 30 12.28 3.14 -16.96
C VAL A 30 11.58 3.45 -15.65
N ILE A 31 11.89 4.59 -15.05
CA ILE A 31 11.14 5.14 -13.91
C ILE A 31 9.82 5.71 -14.45
N SER A 32 8.74 5.02 -14.13
CA SER A 32 7.38 5.37 -14.55
C SER A 32 6.61 6.13 -13.47
N ASP A 33 7.08 6.09 -12.22
CA ASP A 33 6.47 6.80 -11.10
C ASP A 33 7.51 7.14 -10.02
N ILE A 34 7.29 8.24 -9.30
CA ILE A 34 8.10 8.64 -8.15
C ILE A 34 7.15 9.04 -7.03
N LEU A 35 7.26 8.38 -5.89
CA LEU A 35 6.42 8.65 -4.73
C LEU A 35 6.80 10.02 -4.14
N PRO A 36 5.84 10.93 -3.90
CA PRO A 36 6.11 12.19 -3.22
C PRO A 36 6.69 11.99 -1.81
N GLY A 37 7.70 12.80 -1.46
CA GLY A 37 8.43 12.72 -0.20
C GLY A 37 9.33 11.48 -0.06
N SER A 38 9.48 10.68 -1.12
CA SER A 38 10.33 9.48 -1.10
C SER A 38 11.82 9.81 -1.21
N PRO A 39 12.71 8.88 -0.82
CA PRO A 39 14.15 9.01 -1.06
C PRO A 39 14.49 9.30 -2.53
N ALA A 40 13.78 8.67 -3.47
CA ALA A 40 13.97 8.90 -4.90
C ALA A 40 13.60 10.31 -5.36
N GLU A 41 12.53 10.89 -4.83
CA GLU A 41 12.19 12.29 -5.12
C GLU A 41 13.25 13.24 -4.56
N ILE A 42 13.63 13.02 -3.29
CA ILE A 42 14.62 13.84 -2.57
C ILE A 42 15.99 13.78 -3.27
N SER A 43 16.39 12.61 -3.78
CA SER A 43 17.64 12.45 -4.53
C SER A 43 17.59 13.12 -5.91
N GLY A 44 16.41 13.51 -6.39
CA GLY A 44 16.23 14.20 -7.67
C GLY A 44 16.12 13.28 -8.88
N LEU A 45 15.71 12.02 -8.68
CA LEU A 45 15.26 11.16 -9.78
C LEU A 45 14.04 11.78 -10.46
N LYS A 46 13.82 11.43 -11.73
CA LYS A 46 12.70 11.97 -12.52
C LYS A 46 12.01 10.87 -13.32
N LEU A 47 10.75 11.15 -13.63
CA LEU A 47 9.99 10.36 -14.61
C LEU A 47 10.76 10.29 -15.94
N ASN A 48 10.69 9.13 -16.57
CA ASN A 48 11.38 8.79 -17.82
C ASN A 48 12.90 8.66 -17.71
N ASP A 49 13.49 8.74 -16.52
CA ASP A 49 14.86 8.28 -16.32
C ASP A 49 14.93 6.78 -16.61
N VAL A 50 15.90 6.36 -17.42
CA VAL A 50 16.15 4.95 -17.71
C VAL A 50 17.29 4.47 -16.83
N VAL A 51 17.01 3.55 -15.91
CA VAL A 51 18.01 2.92 -15.05
C VAL A 51 18.92 2.04 -15.89
N LEU A 52 20.23 2.32 -15.84
CA LEU A 52 21.27 1.61 -16.58
C LEU A 52 21.99 0.62 -15.69
N ALA A 53 22.24 1.01 -14.45
CA ALA A 53 22.92 0.19 -13.48
C ALA A 53 22.46 0.49 -12.06
N VAL A 54 22.51 -0.54 -11.22
CA VAL A 54 22.33 -0.48 -9.78
C VAL A 54 23.64 -0.97 -9.16
N ASP A 55 24.34 -0.11 -8.41
CA ASP A 55 25.63 -0.38 -7.77
C ASP A 55 26.70 -0.87 -8.74
N GLY A 56 26.75 -0.25 -9.92
CA GLY A 56 27.67 -0.62 -10.99
C GLY A 56 27.32 -1.92 -11.72
N ARG A 57 26.22 -2.61 -11.35
CA ARG A 57 25.72 -3.78 -12.08
C ARG A 57 24.71 -3.35 -13.13
N PRO A 58 24.91 -3.71 -14.42
CA PRO A 58 23.95 -3.40 -15.48
C PRO A 58 22.55 -3.93 -15.18
N VAL A 59 21.53 -3.18 -15.58
CA VAL A 59 20.12 -3.52 -15.40
C VAL A 59 19.39 -3.45 -16.73
N ASP A 60 19.10 -4.63 -17.30
CA ASP A 60 18.41 -4.74 -18.59
C ASP A 60 16.91 -5.02 -18.45
N ASN A 61 16.46 -5.41 -17.25
CA ASN A 61 15.07 -5.77 -16.97
C ASN A 61 14.72 -5.64 -15.48
N LEU A 62 13.41 -5.73 -15.20
CA LEU A 62 12.90 -5.57 -13.84
C LEU A 62 13.46 -6.60 -12.84
N PRO A 63 13.58 -7.91 -13.13
CA PRO A 63 14.23 -8.85 -12.22
C PRO A 63 15.65 -8.43 -11.79
N MET A 64 16.47 -7.95 -12.72
CA MET A 64 17.83 -7.47 -12.41
C MET A 64 17.82 -6.20 -11.56
N PHE A 65 16.88 -5.28 -11.82
CA PHE A 65 16.67 -4.12 -10.97
C PHE A 65 16.36 -4.54 -9.52
N MET A 66 15.40 -5.46 -9.35
CA MET A 66 14.97 -5.95 -8.04
C MET A 66 16.10 -6.64 -7.28
N MET A 67 17.00 -7.35 -7.97
CA MET A 67 18.16 -7.99 -7.34
C MET A 67 19.10 -7.00 -6.65
N GLY A 68 19.16 -5.74 -7.09
CA GLY A 68 19.94 -4.69 -6.44
C GLY A 68 19.48 -4.38 -5.01
N PHE A 69 18.26 -4.78 -4.63
CA PHE A 69 17.65 -4.48 -3.34
C PHE A 69 17.55 -5.70 -2.40
N LEU A 70 17.79 -6.92 -2.87
CA LEU A 70 17.51 -8.16 -2.12
C LEU A 70 18.39 -8.42 -0.88
N GLN A 71 19.56 -7.77 -0.77
CA GLN A 71 20.52 -8.01 0.33
C GLN A 71 20.88 -6.74 1.10
N ARG A 72 20.14 -5.65 0.86
CA ARG A 72 20.43 -4.35 1.44
C ARG A 72 19.83 -4.20 2.83
N ARG A 73 20.42 -3.31 3.62
CA ARG A 73 19.89 -2.89 4.93
C ARG A 73 19.25 -1.51 4.82
N GLU A 74 18.29 -1.25 5.70
CA GLU A 74 17.67 0.06 5.79
C GLU A 74 18.73 1.15 6.05
N GLY A 75 18.60 2.28 5.35
CA GLY A 75 19.55 3.38 5.43
C GLY A 75 20.81 3.21 4.58
N GLU A 76 21.02 2.05 3.93
CA GLU A 76 22.07 1.91 2.93
C GLU A 76 21.68 2.59 1.62
N ASP A 77 22.57 3.41 1.08
CA ASP A 77 22.34 4.08 -0.20
C ASP A 77 22.50 3.11 -1.38
N VAL A 78 21.58 3.21 -2.32
CA VAL A 78 21.59 2.52 -3.62
C VAL A 78 22.15 3.48 -4.65
N HIS A 79 23.24 3.08 -5.31
CA HIS A 79 23.83 3.90 -6.36
C HIS A 79 23.18 3.57 -7.69
N LEU A 80 22.42 4.52 -8.24
CA LEU A 80 21.75 4.38 -9.52
C LEU A 80 22.48 5.18 -10.58
N GLN A 81 22.83 4.52 -11.68
CA GLN A 81 23.20 5.21 -12.91
C GLN A 81 21.98 5.23 -13.83
N VAL A 82 21.54 6.41 -14.24
CA VAL A 82 20.37 6.58 -15.10
C VAL A 82 20.69 7.40 -16.34
N LEU A 83 19.91 7.21 -17.39
CA LEU A 83 19.91 8.01 -18.59
C LEU A 83 18.72 8.97 -18.55
N ARG A 84 19.02 10.27 -18.53
CA ARG A 84 18.03 11.36 -18.57
C ARG A 84 18.14 12.08 -19.91
N GLY A 85 17.20 11.78 -20.80
CA GLY A 85 17.30 12.19 -22.21
C GLY A 85 18.52 11.55 -22.86
N VAL A 86 19.59 12.31 -23.06
CA VAL A 86 20.87 11.84 -23.64
C VAL A 86 22.03 11.83 -22.65
N GLN A 87 21.83 12.32 -21.44
CA GLN A 87 22.89 12.45 -20.44
C GLN A 87 22.81 11.31 -19.42
N THR A 88 23.96 10.74 -19.08
CA THR A 88 24.05 9.78 -17.97
C THR A 88 24.29 10.54 -16.67
N VAL A 89 23.45 10.29 -15.67
CA VAL A 89 23.49 10.95 -14.36
C VAL A 89 23.45 9.86 -13.28
N SER A 90 24.19 10.08 -12.19
CA SER A 90 24.20 9.16 -11.05
C SER A 90 23.45 9.76 -9.86
N PHE A 91 22.79 8.88 -9.10
CA PHE A 91 22.03 9.22 -7.91
C PHE A 91 22.35 8.22 -6.80
N ASP A 92 22.66 8.71 -5.61
CA ASP A 92 22.69 7.90 -4.40
C ASP A 92 21.35 8.07 -3.70
N VAL A 93 20.64 6.95 -3.52
CA VAL A 93 19.26 6.95 -3.03
C VAL A 93 19.15 6.05 -1.83
N SER A 94 18.80 6.61 -0.68
CA SER A 94 18.70 5.86 0.56
C SER A 94 17.59 4.81 0.46
N ALA A 95 17.95 3.53 0.63
CA ALA A 95 16.97 2.46 0.68
C ALA A 95 16.26 2.50 2.02
N VAL A 96 14.94 2.67 1.97
CA VAL A 96 14.06 2.61 3.13
C VAL A 96 13.30 1.31 3.12
N GLU A 97 12.91 0.85 4.29
CA GLU A 97 12.03 -0.31 4.36
C GLU A 97 10.69 -0.01 3.71
N GLU A 98 10.27 -0.89 2.79
CA GLU A 98 8.94 -0.82 2.19
C GLU A 98 7.91 -1.12 3.25
N ARG A 99 7.42 -0.03 3.81
CA ARG A 99 6.26 -0.02 4.67
C ARG A 99 5.04 -0.21 3.79
N HIS A 100 4.66 -1.46 3.55
CA HIS A 100 3.35 -1.80 3.01
C HIS A 100 2.30 -1.02 3.82
N THR A 101 1.61 -0.09 3.17
CA THR A 101 0.42 0.57 3.73
C THR A 101 -0.71 -0.43 4.01
N THR A 102 -0.53 -1.69 3.62
CA THR A 102 -1.42 -2.81 3.91
C THR A 102 -1.08 -3.57 5.22
N ASP A 103 0.12 -3.42 5.81
CA ASP A 103 0.56 -4.20 7.01
C ASP A 103 0.63 -3.41 8.33
N ARG A 104 0.49 -2.07 8.32
CA ARG A 104 0.70 -1.25 9.54
C ARG A 104 -0.44 -1.23 10.54
N LEU A 105 -1.54 -1.90 10.26
CA LEU A 105 -2.67 -1.94 11.18
C LEU A 105 -2.54 -3.06 12.23
N VAL A 106 -1.59 -3.99 12.09
CA VAL A 106 -1.46 -5.15 13.00
C VAL A 106 -0.70 -4.80 14.29
N SER A 107 0.16 -3.78 14.27
CA SER A 107 1.04 -3.43 15.40
C SER A 107 0.45 -2.44 16.41
N LEU A 108 -0.73 -1.87 16.15
CA LEU A 108 -1.42 -0.92 17.03
C LEU A 108 -2.53 -1.55 17.86
N VAL A 109 -2.66 -2.88 17.80
CA VAL A 109 -3.92 -3.53 18.14
C VAL A 109 -3.72 -4.58 19.21
N ASP A 110 -4.20 -4.28 20.41
CA ASP A 110 -4.44 -5.26 21.45
C ASP A 110 -5.50 -6.27 20.93
N PRO A 111 -5.12 -7.53 20.62
CA PRO A 111 -5.98 -8.46 19.90
C PRO A 111 -7.28 -8.75 20.67
N GLU A 112 -7.24 -8.76 22.00
CA GLU A 112 -8.45 -8.99 22.79
C GLU A 112 -9.40 -7.78 22.76
N LYS A 113 -8.86 -6.56 22.76
CA LYS A 113 -9.68 -5.34 22.78
C LYS A 113 -10.29 -4.98 21.43
N ASN A 114 -9.73 -5.44 20.32
CA ASN A 114 -10.07 -4.91 19.00
C ASN A 114 -10.48 -5.96 17.95
N GLN A 115 -10.47 -7.24 18.32
CA GLN A 115 -11.06 -8.30 17.48
C GLN A 115 -12.57 -8.12 17.35
N ILE A 116 -13.11 -8.33 16.16
CA ILE A 116 -14.54 -8.43 15.91
C ILE A 116 -14.78 -9.84 15.34
N PRO A 117 -14.88 -10.87 16.20
CA PRO A 117 -14.89 -12.26 15.75
C PRO A 117 -16.05 -12.59 14.80
N GLN A 118 -17.18 -11.89 14.98
CA GLN A 118 -18.38 -12.04 14.17
C GLN A 118 -18.15 -11.65 12.70
N LEU A 119 -17.21 -10.75 12.43
CA LEU A 119 -16.85 -10.32 11.07
C LEU A 119 -15.52 -10.92 10.59
N GLY A 120 -14.78 -11.63 11.45
CA GLY A 120 -13.46 -12.18 11.13
C GLY A 120 -12.42 -11.10 10.88
N ILE A 121 -12.48 -9.99 11.63
CA ILE A 121 -11.56 -8.86 11.47
C ILE A 121 -10.95 -8.43 12.79
N ILE A 122 -9.84 -7.72 12.67
CA ILE A 122 -9.25 -6.89 13.71
C ILE A 122 -9.50 -5.45 13.27
N GLY A 123 -10.28 -4.69 14.06
CA GLY A 123 -10.71 -3.33 13.72
C GLY A 123 -9.95 -2.27 14.51
N VAL A 124 -9.70 -1.11 13.89
CA VAL A 124 -9.11 0.06 14.55
C VAL A 124 -10.04 1.25 14.37
N GLY A 125 -10.38 1.95 15.46
CA GLY A 125 -11.18 3.16 15.37
C GLY A 125 -10.41 4.31 14.71
N ILE A 126 -11.09 5.17 13.97
CA ILE A 126 -10.47 6.38 13.43
C ILE A 126 -10.21 7.38 14.56
N ASP A 127 -8.93 7.70 14.76
CA ASP A 127 -8.44 8.75 15.64
C ASP A 127 -7.46 9.68 14.89
N GLN A 128 -6.94 10.69 15.58
CA GLN A 128 -6.04 11.68 14.97
C GLN A 128 -4.73 11.08 14.42
N GLN A 129 -4.33 9.88 14.86
CA GLN A 129 -3.18 9.15 14.32
C GLN A 129 -3.58 8.40 13.04
N THR A 130 -4.73 7.75 13.06
CA THR A 130 -5.28 6.95 11.96
C THR A 130 -5.69 7.85 10.78
N GLU A 131 -6.29 9.02 11.03
CA GLU A 131 -6.60 10.01 9.98
C GLU A 131 -5.37 10.43 9.18
N ARG A 132 -4.20 10.56 9.84
CA ARG A 132 -2.93 10.88 9.16
C ARG A 132 -2.43 9.73 8.29
N MET A 133 -2.79 8.50 8.63
CA MET A 133 -2.43 7.29 7.89
C MET A 133 -3.36 7.05 6.69
N PHE A 134 -4.57 7.61 6.72
CA PHE A 134 -5.56 7.53 5.64
C PHE A 134 -6.01 8.93 5.20
N PRO A 135 -5.14 9.71 4.55
CA PRO A 135 -5.41 11.12 4.22
C PRO A 135 -6.54 11.34 3.20
N ASN A 136 -6.99 10.27 2.52
CA ASN A 136 -8.02 10.30 1.47
C ASN A 136 -9.39 9.79 1.95
N LEU A 137 -9.60 9.66 3.26
CA LEU A 137 -10.90 9.24 3.78
C LEU A 137 -11.96 10.29 3.49
N ARG A 138 -13.08 9.84 2.93
CA ARG A 138 -14.28 10.65 2.71
C ARG A 138 -15.10 10.79 3.98
N GLY A 139 -15.00 9.82 4.90
CA GLY A 139 -15.63 9.87 6.22
C GLY A 139 -14.65 10.23 7.35
N SER A 140 -15.11 11.00 8.32
CA SER A 140 -14.33 11.44 9.50
C SER A 140 -14.49 10.52 10.72
N TYR A 141 -15.11 9.36 10.55
CA TYR A 141 -15.36 8.38 11.61
C TYR A 141 -15.44 6.99 10.97
N GLY A 142 -15.37 5.93 11.78
CA GLY A 142 -15.52 4.57 11.29
C GLY A 142 -14.53 3.59 11.92
N VAL A 143 -14.62 2.34 11.50
CA VAL A 143 -13.73 1.26 11.91
C VAL A 143 -12.92 0.76 10.73
N VAL A 144 -11.61 1.00 10.78
CA VAL A 144 -10.66 0.50 9.78
C VAL A 144 -10.44 -0.99 9.97
N VAL A 145 -10.56 -1.77 8.90
CA VAL A 145 -10.21 -3.18 8.85
C VAL A 145 -8.70 -3.29 8.83
N GLY A 146 -8.14 -3.56 10.01
CA GLY A 146 -6.72 -3.66 10.22
C GLY A 146 -6.09 -4.94 9.71
N ALA A 147 -6.80 -6.04 9.95
CA ALA A 147 -6.44 -7.34 9.43
C ALA A 147 -7.66 -8.24 9.37
N ARG A 148 -7.56 -9.30 8.57
CA ARG A 148 -8.45 -10.45 8.63
C ARG A 148 -7.96 -11.38 9.72
N SER A 149 -8.87 -11.82 10.58
CA SER A 149 -8.60 -12.84 11.60
C SER A 149 -9.23 -14.15 11.15
N ASP A 150 -8.48 -15.23 11.23
CA ASP A 150 -8.99 -16.58 11.01
C ASP A 150 -9.93 -16.94 12.16
N THR A 151 -11.20 -16.58 12.02
CA THR A 151 -12.22 -16.89 13.02
C THR A 151 -12.95 -18.19 12.69
N PRO A 152 -13.39 -18.96 13.71
CA PRO A 152 -14.13 -20.21 13.51
C PRO A 152 -15.47 -20.04 12.78
N SER A 153 -15.94 -18.79 12.60
CA SER A 153 -17.21 -18.47 11.97
C SER A 153 -17.26 -18.83 10.49
N GLY A 154 -16.11 -18.85 9.78
CA GLY A 154 -16.03 -19.21 8.36
C GLY A 154 -16.78 -18.29 7.40
N ILE A 155 -17.23 -17.11 7.86
CA ILE A 155 -18.03 -16.17 7.08
C ILE A 155 -17.11 -15.37 6.15
N THR A 156 -17.37 -15.48 4.84
CA THR A 156 -16.77 -14.64 3.81
C THR A 156 -17.53 -13.33 3.71
N THR A 157 -17.09 -12.31 4.46
CA THR A 157 -17.76 -11.01 4.51
C THR A 157 -17.48 -10.10 3.31
N GLY A 158 -16.51 -10.43 2.45
CA GLY A 158 -16.06 -9.56 1.35
C GLY A 158 -15.23 -8.34 1.80
N LEU A 159 -15.03 -8.17 3.11
CA LEU A 159 -14.17 -7.14 3.70
C LEU A 159 -12.70 -7.40 3.37
N GLN A 160 -11.97 -6.32 3.10
CA GLN A 160 -10.55 -6.32 2.77
C GLN A 160 -9.79 -5.45 3.78
N THR A 161 -8.52 -5.77 3.98
CA THR A 161 -7.62 -4.91 4.76
C THR A 161 -7.58 -3.52 4.14
N GLY A 162 -7.74 -2.48 4.97
CA GLY A 162 -7.83 -1.09 4.54
C GLY A 162 -9.25 -0.58 4.26
N ASP A 163 -10.27 -1.44 4.30
CA ASP A 163 -11.67 -0.97 4.31
C ASP A 163 -11.96 -0.14 5.56
N VAL A 164 -12.77 0.91 5.43
CA VAL A 164 -13.33 1.63 6.58
C VAL A 164 -14.82 1.40 6.65
N ILE A 165 -15.29 0.81 7.74
CA ILE A 165 -16.71 0.54 7.98
C ILE A 165 -17.33 1.78 8.63
N HIS A 166 -18.26 2.41 7.91
CA HIS A 166 -19.00 3.60 8.36
C HIS A 166 -20.35 3.21 8.99
N GLU A 167 -21.01 2.19 8.46
CA GLU A 167 -22.31 1.72 8.93
C GLU A 167 -22.47 0.20 8.86
N PHE A 168 -23.31 -0.33 9.76
CA PHE A 168 -23.79 -1.71 9.77
C PHE A 168 -25.32 -1.70 9.75
N ASN A 169 -25.93 -2.26 8.69
CA ASN A 169 -27.39 -2.28 8.49
C ASN A 169 -28.06 -0.90 8.70
N GLY A 170 -27.43 0.17 8.19
CA GLY A 170 -27.90 1.55 8.30
C GLY A 170 -27.68 2.21 9.68
N SER A 171 -27.04 1.51 10.62
CA SER A 171 -26.61 2.09 11.90
C SER A 171 -25.17 2.58 11.80
N VAL A 172 -24.93 3.85 12.13
CA VAL A 172 -23.60 4.47 12.14
C VAL A 172 -22.68 3.81 13.17
N THR A 173 -21.43 3.53 12.79
CA THR A 173 -20.44 2.82 13.61
C THR A 173 -19.15 3.61 13.72
N PRO A 174 -19.10 4.66 14.56
CA PRO A 174 -17.93 5.55 14.64
C PRO A 174 -16.74 4.92 15.39
N THR A 175 -16.97 3.87 16.18
CA THR A 175 -15.95 3.18 16.97
C THR A 175 -16.12 1.66 16.90
N VAL A 176 -15.06 0.94 17.32
CA VAL A 176 -15.06 -0.53 17.41
C VAL A 176 -16.15 -1.02 18.36
N GLU A 177 -16.34 -0.34 19.50
CA GLU A 177 -17.37 -0.66 20.49
C GLU A 177 -18.78 -0.47 19.93
N ALA A 178 -19.01 0.61 19.16
CA ALA A 178 -20.29 0.86 18.51
C ALA A 178 -20.59 -0.23 17.47
N LEU A 179 -19.61 -0.59 16.65
CA LEU A 179 -19.73 -1.67 15.67
C LEU A 179 -20.03 -3.02 16.34
N ARG A 180 -19.32 -3.38 17.42
CA ARG A 180 -19.61 -4.59 18.19
C ARG A 180 -21.03 -4.58 18.77
N SER A 181 -21.47 -3.44 19.30
CA SER A 181 -22.79 -3.31 19.91
C SER A 181 -23.92 -3.47 18.91
N VAL A 182 -23.77 -2.95 17.68
CA VAL A 182 -24.79 -3.11 16.63
C VAL A 182 -24.83 -4.54 16.08
N ILE A 183 -23.66 -5.19 15.94
CA ILE A 183 -23.56 -6.60 15.54
C ILE A 183 -24.23 -7.52 16.59
N ALA A 184 -24.02 -7.25 17.89
CA ALA A 184 -24.57 -8.08 18.97
C ALA A 184 -26.10 -8.14 19.01
N ARG A 185 -26.77 -7.19 18.34
CA ARG A 185 -28.23 -7.17 18.19
C ARG A 185 -28.74 -8.05 17.03
N SER A 186 -27.85 -8.49 16.15
CA SER A 186 -28.17 -9.32 14.99
C SER A 186 -27.99 -10.80 15.32
N LYS A 187 -28.79 -11.66 14.69
CA LYS A 187 -28.73 -13.11 14.86
C LYS A 187 -27.89 -13.74 13.75
N ARG A 188 -27.40 -14.95 14.00
CA ARG A 188 -26.68 -15.72 12.99
C ARG A 188 -27.63 -16.02 11.82
N GLY A 189 -27.23 -15.63 10.62
CA GLY A 189 -28.02 -15.81 9.38
C GLY A 189 -28.90 -14.61 9.00
N ASP A 190 -28.93 -13.56 9.82
CA ASP A 190 -29.56 -12.30 9.41
C ASP A 190 -28.75 -11.67 8.26
N PRO A 191 -29.42 -11.06 7.27
CA PRO A 191 -28.72 -10.38 6.18
C PRO A 191 -27.92 -9.19 6.71
N VAL A 192 -26.70 -9.03 6.19
CA VAL A 192 -25.82 -7.93 6.56
C VAL A 192 -25.53 -7.06 5.34
N ALA A 193 -25.61 -5.75 5.53
CA ALA A 193 -25.12 -4.73 4.62
C ALA A 193 -24.19 -3.78 5.38
N LEU A 194 -22.93 -3.72 4.96
CA LEU A 194 -21.91 -2.82 5.47
C LEU A 194 -21.75 -1.66 4.49
N PHE A 195 -21.82 -0.42 4.98
CA PHE A 195 -21.40 0.74 4.20
C PHE A 195 -19.91 0.95 4.45
N VAL A 196 -19.10 0.73 3.42
CA VAL A 196 -17.64 0.74 3.54
C VAL A 196 -17.00 1.72 2.57
N GLU A 197 -15.86 2.24 2.98
CA GLU A 197 -14.95 2.98 2.13
C GLU A 197 -13.74 2.13 1.77
N ARG A 198 -13.47 1.94 0.48
CA ARG A 198 -12.33 1.20 -0.05
C ARG A 198 -11.60 2.07 -1.07
N GLU A 199 -10.32 2.34 -0.81
CA GLU A 199 -9.49 3.16 -1.70
C GLU A 199 -10.15 4.52 -2.07
N GLY A 200 -10.81 5.16 -1.10
CA GLY A 200 -11.51 6.44 -1.28
C GLY A 200 -12.87 6.35 -1.98
N LYS A 201 -13.40 5.14 -2.23
CA LYS A 201 -14.72 4.91 -2.82
C LYS A 201 -15.67 4.35 -1.77
N LEU A 202 -16.88 4.88 -1.72
CA LEU A 202 -17.95 4.36 -0.87
C LEU A 202 -18.73 3.29 -1.62
N LEU A 203 -18.90 2.11 -1.01
CA LEU A 203 -19.65 1.00 -1.55
C LEU A 203 -20.38 0.22 -0.44
N TYR A 204 -21.33 -0.61 -0.84
CA TYR A 204 -21.92 -1.60 0.06
C TYR A 204 -21.26 -2.96 -0.12
N VAL A 205 -21.01 -3.62 0.99
CA VAL A 205 -20.61 -5.02 1.04
C VAL A 205 -21.69 -5.78 1.80
N ALA A 206 -22.29 -6.80 1.17
CA ALA A 206 -23.39 -7.55 1.75
C ALA A 206 -23.13 -9.06 1.72
N PHE A 207 -23.62 -9.76 2.74
CA PHE A 207 -23.46 -11.21 2.92
C PHE A 207 -24.54 -11.78 3.88
#